data_AF-A0A143X1N1-F1
#
_entry.id   AF-A0A143X1N1-F1
#
_cell.length_a   1.000
_cell.length_b   1.000
_cell.length_c   1.000
_cell.angle_alpha   90.00
_cell.angle_beta   90.00
_cell.angle_gamma   90.00
#
_symmetry.space_group_name_H-M   'P 1'
#
loop_
_entity.id
_entity.type
_entity.pdbx_description
1 polymer ?
#
loop_
_entity_poly.entity_id
_entity_poly.type
_entity_poly.pdbx_seq_one_letter_code
_entity_poly.pdbx_strand_id
1 'polypeptide(L)'
;MKKLFILESSFVVGFEHIEMFQGFTFVFFKNCQEVLDIAGIGWRYDALLNSLRANHLAYETCAEESLEAYMRHHPCETLYISDPGYMHMLLSSALLLKFQGRIYIFDKINQTLKKPQFKEMNSMVHLLSQNKKSWCASMDNQSRITFSRMTGKRCYFMLEGRKQTFIVPHTQTTSAGVEGYTFLCPERPHLRIKLYLRDLHPYEIEKLEKMVQIPHSFQDSAMPLALVYTYAHQPVGIVMKHFEGEEMDIPDLHQKARALPLARSIIRQLIELSVFGIYPKDFSHNILCEEENGIAHLIDLDSAQYLDYPAMVYPAQGLDCLPWEYYLPDIFFNAIELSYWVTYLLICTYQSDETFFGSCEVPLVESHMALLEKQNARVADLVRLAFENKEPLSLYRQLQALEGEVVQEPVSTPKRHWPLLAGGILLLVTILCVAVWKIM
;
A
#
# COMPACT_ATOMS: atom_id res chain seq x y z
N MET A 1 -25.65 22.48 -2.54
CA MET A 1 -25.44 21.07 -2.91
C MET A 1 -24.37 20.50 -2.00
N LYS A 2 -24.45 19.24 -1.56
CA LYS A 2 -23.43 18.68 -0.65
C LYS A 2 -22.22 18.20 -1.45
N LYS A 3 -21.00 18.44 -0.98
CA LYS A 3 -19.78 17.96 -1.63
C LYS A 3 -19.40 16.60 -1.06
N LEU A 4 -19.31 15.58 -1.92
CA LEU A 4 -18.79 14.25 -1.61
C LEU A 4 -17.38 14.14 -2.19
N PHE A 5 -16.37 14.18 -1.33
CA PHE A 5 -14.98 14.04 -1.72
C PHE A 5 -14.67 12.56 -1.97
N ILE A 6 -14.16 12.30 -3.17
CA ILE A 6 -13.85 10.96 -3.64
C ILE A 6 -12.37 10.67 -3.37
N LEU A 7 -12.12 9.65 -2.56
CA LEU A 7 -10.77 9.22 -2.18
C LEU A 7 -10.33 7.99 -2.97
N GLU A 8 -9.01 7.75 -3.03
CA GLU A 8 -8.39 6.68 -3.83
C GLU A 8 -8.94 5.29 -3.55
N SER A 9 -9.07 4.92 -2.27
CA SER A 9 -9.57 3.62 -1.85
C SER A 9 -11.02 3.37 -2.32
N SER A 10 -11.78 4.44 -2.57
CA SER A 10 -13.14 4.32 -3.13
C SER A 10 -13.13 3.79 -4.57
N PHE A 11 -12.03 3.98 -5.30
CA PHE A 11 -11.86 3.39 -6.62
C PHE A 11 -11.54 1.90 -6.52
N VAL A 12 -10.94 1.40 -5.43
CA VAL A 12 -10.64 -0.03 -5.23
C VAL A 12 -11.92 -0.83 -4.95
N VAL A 13 -12.84 -0.27 -4.17
CA VAL A 13 -14.11 -0.93 -3.80
C VAL A 13 -15.18 -0.75 -4.89
N GLY A 14 -15.14 0.35 -5.64
CA GLY A 14 -16.12 0.68 -6.69
C GLY A 14 -17.42 1.28 -6.13
N PHE A 15 -18.12 2.06 -6.97
CA PHE A 15 -19.37 2.73 -6.60
C PHE A 15 -20.58 1.98 -7.15
N GLU A 16 -21.06 0.99 -6.41
CA GLU A 16 -22.39 0.41 -6.68
C GLU A 16 -23.50 1.41 -6.27
N HIS A 17 -24.58 1.47 -7.04
CA HIS A 17 -25.74 2.33 -6.77
C HIS A 17 -25.45 3.84 -6.73
N ILE A 18 -24.56 4.31 -7.60
CA ILE A 18 -24.15 5.72 -7.66
C ILE A 18 -25.32 6.70 -7.84
N GLU A 19 -26.40 6.27 -8.49
CA GLU A 19 -27.63 7.03 -8.67
C GLU A 19 -28.28 7.46 -7.34
N MET A 20 -28.01 6.75 -6.25
CA MET A 20 -28.56 7.05 -4.92
C MET A 20 -27.93 8.31 -4.29
N PHE A 21 -26.84 8.83 -4.85
CA PHE A 21 -26.15 10.04 -4.39
C PHE A 21 -26.68 11.32 -5.02
N GLN A 22 -27.90 11.31 -5.57
CA GLN A 22 -28.57 12.53 -6.03
C GLN A 22 -28.60 13.62 -4.94
N GLY A 23 -28.19 14.84 -5.31
CA GLY A 23 -28.05 15.99 -4.40
C GLY A 23 -26.63 16.17 -3.83
N PHE A 24 -25.71 15.26 -4.15
CA PHE A 24 -24.28 15.45 -3.96
C PHE A 24 -23.58 15.89 -5.26
N THR A 25 -22.56 16.71 -5.11
CA THR A 25 -21.52 16.96 -6.11
C THR A 25 -20.34 16.06 -5.76
N PHE A 26 -19.90 15.21 -6.69
CA PHE A 26 -18.71 14.40 -6.54
C PHE A 26 -17.48 15.28 -6.76
N VAL A 27 -16.58 15.35 -5.79
CA VAL A 27 -15.40 16.20 -5.83
C VAL A 27 -14.17 15.33 -5.96
N PHE A 28 -13.42 15.55 -7.04
CA PHE A 28 -12.13 14.92 -7.32
C PHE A 28 -10.99 15.91 -7.07
N PHE A 29 -9.85 15.48 -6.57
CA PHE A 29 -8.68 16.35 -6.44
C PHE A 29 -7.97 16.55 -7.78
N LYS A 30 -7.25 17.66 -7.93
CA LYS A 30 -6.66 18.13 -9.21
C LYS A 30 -5.86 17.06 -9.96
N ASN A 31 -5.12 16.21 -9.24
CA ASN A 31 -4.24 15.19 -9.82
C ASN A 31 -4.78 13.76 -9.62
N CYS A 32 -6.05 13.60 -9.26
CA CYS A 32 -6.63 12.30 -8.91
C CYS A 32 -6.51 11.26 -10.04
N GLN A 33 -6.76 11.67 -11.29
CA GLN A 33 -6.59 10.79 -12.46
C GLN A 33 -5.14 10.34 -12.61
N GLU A 34 -4.20 11.29 -12.59
CA GLU A 34 -2.77 11.02 -12.78
C GLU A 34 -2.27 10.03 -11.75
N VAL A 35 -2.68 10.17 -10.49
CA VAL A 35 -2.26 9.22 -9.45
C VAL A 35 -2.89 7.84 -9.64
N LEU A 36 -4.16 7.76 -10.06
CA LEU A 36 -4.79 6.47 -10.35
C LEU A 36 -4.16 5.79 -11.58
N ASP A 37 -3.70 6.57 -12.56
CA ASP A 37 -2.90 6.08 -13.70
C ASP A 37 -1.53 5.58 -13.24
N ILE A 38 -0.91 6.22 -12.23
CA ILE A 38 0.32 5.73 -11.61
C ILE A 38 0.11 4.37 -10.95
N ALA A 39 -1.00 4.22 -10.22
CA ALA A 39 -1.42 2.98 -9.59
C ALA A 39 -1.98 1.93 -10.58
N GLY A 40 -2.03 2.22 -11.88
CA GLY A 40 -2.53 1.30 -12.91
C GLY A 40 -4.04 1.04 -12.88
N ILE A 41 -4.80 1.85 -12.15
CA ILE A 41 -6.25 1.73 -11.98
C ILE A 41 -7.01 2.96 -12.50
N GLY A 42 -6.38 3.84 -13.28
CA GLY A 42 -7.02 5.03 -13.83
C GLY A 42 -8.25 4.74 -14.71
N TRP A 43 -8.34 3.54 -15.31
CA TRP A 43 -9.56 3.08 -15.98
C TRP A 43 -10.81 3.09 -15.07
N ARG A 44 -10.63 2.98 -13.74
CA ARG A 44 -11.71 3.08 -12.77
C ARG A 44 -12.21 4.50 -12.58
N TYR A 45 -11.34 5.50 -12.73
CA TYR A 45 -11.75 6.90 -12.73
C TYR A 45 -12.61 7.22 -13.96
N ASP A 46 -12.17 6.79 -15.14
CA ASP A 46 -12.97 6.92 -16.37
C ASP A 46 -14.32 6.21 -16.26
N ALA A 47 -14.35 4.99 -15.70
CA ALA A 47 -15.59 4.25 -15.46
C ALA A 47 -16.53 4.99 -14.52
N LEU A 48 -16.00 5.61 -13.45
CA LEU A 48 -16.77 6.42 -12.52
C LEU A 48 -17.32 7.68 -13.18
N LEU A 49 -16.49 8.43 -13.92
CA LEU A 49 -16.94 9.63 -14.65
C LEU A 49 -18.03 9.30 -15.67
N ASN A 50 -17.89 8.21 -16.41
CA ASN A 50 -18.90 7.75 -17.35
C ASN A 50 -20.22 7.40 -16.64
N SER A 51 -20.13 6.76 -15.47
CA SER A 51 -21.29 6.44 -14.64
C SER A 51 -21.98 7.70 -14.10
N LEU A 52 -21.21 8.70 -13.65
CA LEU A 52 -21.74 9.99 -13.19
C LEU A 52 -22.49 10.72 -14.31
N ARG A 53 -21.90 10.77 -15.52
CA ARG A 53 -22.52 11.37 -16.71
C ARG A 53 -23.80 10.66 -17.11
N ALA A 54 -23.78 9.31 -17.15
CA ALA A 54 -24.93 8.50 -17.51
C ALA A 54 -26.12 8.67 -16.53
N ASN A 55 -25.83 8.98 -15.26
CA ASN A 55 -26.83 9.20 -14.22
C ASN A 55 -27.15 10.69 -13.96
N HIS A 56 -26.61 11.60 -14.77
CA HIS A 56 -26.76 13.06 -14.61
C HIS A 56 -26.38 13.58 -13.21
N LEU A 57 -25.33 12.99 -12.63
CA LEU A 57 -24.80 13.39 -11.33
C LEU A 57 -23.74 14.47 -11.50
N ALA A 58 -23.82 15.50 -10.66
CA ALA A 58 -22.87 16.60 -10.67
C ALA A 58 -21.50 16.13 -10.16
N TYR A 59 -20.44 16.57 -10.84
CA TYR A 59 -19.08 16.38 -10.37
C TYR A 59 -18.21 17.57 -10.72
N GLU A 60 -17.18 17.80 -9.92
CA GLU A 60 -16.20 18.87 -10.10
C GLU A 60 -14.79 18.39 -9.72
N THR A 61 -13.80 19.09 -10.25
CA THR A 61 -12.39 18.92 -9.85
C THR A 61 -12.00 20.10 -8.95
N CYS A 62 -11.48 19.78 -7.77
CA CYS A 62 -10.97 20.73 -6.80
C CYS A 62 -9.61 21.29 -7.23
N ALA A 63 -9.27 22.49 -6.78
CA ALA A 63 -7.97 23.10 -7.07
C ALA A 63 -6.83 22.44 -6.26
N GLU A 64 -7.16 21.94 -5.07
CA GLU A 64 -6.26 21.25 -4.18
C GLU A 64 -5.99 19.81 -4.65
N GLU A 65 -4.81 19.32 -4.27
CA GLU A 65 -4.26 18.03 -4.73
C GLU A 65 -4.52 16.89 -3.73
N SER A 66 -4.88 17.22 -2.48
CA SER A 66 -5.18 16.26 -1.41
C SER A 66 -6.29 16.76 -0.48
N LEU A 67 -6.84 15.84 0.31
CA LEU A 67 -7.82 16.17 1.34
C LEU A 67 -7.19 17.03 2.44
N GLU A 68 -5.92 16.81 2.77
CA GLU A 68 -5.15 17.57 3.73
C GLU A 68 -4.94 19.01 3.27
N ALA A 69 -4.53 19.20 2.01
CA ALA A 69 -4.41 20.52 1.41
C ALA A 69 -5.74 21.27 1.45
N TYR A 70 -6.85 20.57 1.13
CA TYR A 70 -8.19 21.12 1.26
C TYR A 70 -8.50 21.51 2.71
N MET A 71 -8.26 20.63 3.68
CA MET A 71 -8.55 20.89 5.09
C MET A 71 -7.72 22.05 5.68
N ARG A 72 -6.49 22.27 5.18
CA ARG A 72 -5.66 23.43 5.55
C ARG A 72 -6.27 24.75 5.09
N HIS A 73 -6.77 24.78 3.86
CA HIS A 73 -7.36 25.99 3.27
C HIS A 73 -8.82 26.22 3.68
N HIS A 74 -9.53 25.15 4.08
CA HIS A 74 -10.97 25.15 4.39
C HIS A 74 -11.32 24.61 5.78
N PRO A 75 -10.72 25.11 6.88
CA PRO A 75 -10.72 24.47 8.20
C PRO A 75 -12.07 24.37 8.92
N CYS A 76 -13.11 25.05 8.43
CA CYS A 76 -14.43 25.18 9.05
C CYS A 76 -15.57 24.57 8.21
N GLU A 77 -15.25 23.78 7.19
CA GLU A 77 -16.25 23.21 6.29
C GLU A 77 -16.81 21.86 6.74
N THR A 78 -17.93 21.46 6.14
CA THR A 78 -18.47 20.11 6.31
C THR A 78 -18.01 19.23 5.15
N LEU A 79 -17.30 18.15 5.48
CA LEU A 79 -16.77 17.18 4.53
C LEU A 79 -17.63 15.92 4.55
N TYR A 80 -18.10 15.51 3.37
CA TYR A 80 -18.61 14.15 3.16
C TYR A 80 -17.56 13.35 2.40
N ILE A 81 -17.14 12.22 2.96
CA ILE A 81 -16.09 11.36 2.42
C ILE A 81 -16.70 10.04 1.93
N SER A 82 -16.26 9.56 0.78
CA SER A 82 -16.83 8.37 0.13
C SER A 82 -16.44 7.02 0.74
N ASP A 83 -15.47 6.97 1.65
CA ASP A 83 -14.83 5.70 2.05
C ASP A 83 -14.84 5.37 3.56
N PRO A 84 -15.48 4.27 3.99
CA PRO A 84 -15.46 3.80 5.38
C PRO A 84 -14.12 3.21 5.86
N GLY A 85 -13.28 2.66 4.97
CA GLY A 85 -11.97 2.10 5.31
C GLY A 85 -10.96 3.18 5.74
N TYR A 86 -11.25 4.43 5.42
CA TYR A 86 -10.38 5.58 5.57
C TYR A 86 -10.55 6.36 6.89
N MET A 87 -11.34 5.81 7.80
CA MET A 87 -11.72 6.47 9.05
C MET A 87 -10.50 6.87 9.89
N HIS A 88 -9.51 6.01 10.03
CA HIS A 88 -8.35 6.26 10.89
C HIS A 88 -7.44 7.35 10.33
N MET A 89 -7.16 7.32 9.03
CA MET A 89 -6.30 8.31 8.41
C MET A 89 -6.95 9.69 8.33
N LEU A 90 -8.25 9.75 8.01
CA LEU A 90 -9.03 10.99 8.04
C LEU A 90 -9.04 11.65 9.43
N LEU A 91 -9.17 10.84 10.50
CA LEU A 91 -9.09 11.33 11.87
C LEU A 91 -7.69 11.88 12.19
N SER A 92 -6.64 11.21 11.73
CA SER A 92 -5.25 11.66 11.85
C SER A 92 -4.99 12.99 11.16
N SER A 93 -5.38 13.10 9.89
CA SER A 93 -5.25 14.32 9.10
C SER A 93 -6.04 15.47 9.73
N ALA A 94 -7.29 15.23 10.13
CA ALA A 94 -8.11 16.23 10.83
C ALA A 94 -7.42 16.76 12.10
N LEU A 95 -6.77 15.88 12.86
CA LEU A 95 -6.13 16.24 14.13
C LEU A 95 -4.82 16.98 13.96
N LEU A 96 -3.94 16.48 13.08
CA LEU A 96 -2.68 17.14 12.74
C LEU A 96 -2.93 18.56 12.24
N LEU A 97 -3.95 18.72 11.40
CA LEU A 97 -4.32 20.00 10.81
C LEU A 97 -5.18 20.86 11.74
N LYS A 98 -5.54 20.36 12.94
CA LYS A 98 -6.45 21.02 13.89
C LYS A 98 -7.77 21.44 13.24
N PHE A 99 -8.26 20.64 12.30
CA PHE A 99 -9.48 20.88 11.56
C PHE A 99 -10.68 20.95 12.52
N GLN A 100 -11.51 21.99 12.37
CA GLN A 100 -12.66 22.25 13.25
C GLN A 100 -14.00 21.93 12.59
N GLY A 101 -13.98 21.62 11.30
CA GLY A 101 -15.17 21.29 10.53
C GLY A 101 -15.83 19.95 10.89
N ARG A 102 -16.95 19.64 10.24
CA ARG A 102 -17.68 18.37 10.44
C ARG A 102 -17.30 17.35 9.39
N ILE A 103 -17.01 16.14 9.81
CA ILE A 103 -16.60 15.05 8.93
C ILE A 103 -17.65 13.95 8.97
N TYR A 104 -18.18 13.60 7.81
CA TYR A 104 -19.15 12.54 7.59
C TYR A 104 -18.58 11.50 6.63
N ILE A 105 -18.45 10.26 7.07
CA ILE A 105 -17.95 9.16 6.24
C ILE A 105 -19.11 8.32 5.74
N PHE A 106 -19.11 7.96 4.46
CA PHE A 106 -20.08 7.04 3.90
C PHE A 106 -20.01 5.68 4.58
N ASP A 107 -21.15 5.20 5.09
CA ASP A 107 -21.26 3.91 5.79
C ASP A 107 -21.88 2.86 4.86
N LYS A 108 -23.07 3.14 4.34
CA LYS A 108 -23.82 2.22 3.48
C LYS A 108 -24.96 2.92 2.76
N ILE A 109 -25.54 2.24 1.77
CA ILE A 109 -26.85 2.60 1.22
C ILE A 109 -27.94 2.04 2.13
N ASN A 110 -28.83 2.92 2.60
CA ASN A 110 -30.07 2.47 3.23
C ASN A 110 -31.02 1.95 2.15
N GLN A 111 -31.18 0.62 2.07
CA GLN A 111 -32.01 -0.02 1.05
C GLN A 111 -33.49 0.36 1.14
N THR A 112 -33.99 0.70 2.32
CA THR A 112 -35.38 1.12 2.53
C THR A 112 -35.61 2.56 2.06
N LEU A 113 -34.71 3.47 2.41
CA LEU A 113 -34.83 4.89 2.09
C LEU A 113 -34.24 5.24 0.72
N LYS A 114 -33.53 4.30 0.09
CA LYS A 114 -32.80 4.48 -1.17
C LYS A 114 -31.90 5.72 -1.14
N LYS A 115 -31.14 5.87 -0.04
CA LYS A 115 -30.26 7.02 0.20
C LYS A 115 -28.96 6.60 0.88
N PRO A 116 -27.85 7.30 0.63
CA PRO A 116 -26.60 7.08 1.33
C PRO A 116 -26.73 7.49 2.80
N GLN A 117 -26.22 6.64 3.69
CA GLN A 117 -26.06 6.93 5.11
C GLN A 117 -24.60 7.27 5.39
N PHE A 118 -24.41 8.27 6.25
CA PHE A 118 -23.10 8.73 6.66
C PHE A 118 -22.98 8.69 8.18
N LYS A 119 -21.79 8.34 8.66
CA LYS A 119 -21.41 8.37 10.06
C LYS A 119 -20.65 9.66 10.37
N GLU A 120 -21.10 10.40 11.38
CA GLU A 120 -20.39 11.61 11.85
C GLU A 120 -19.18 11.22 12.71
N MET A 121 -18.04 11.86 12.45
CA MET A 121 -16.74 11.48 13.03
C MET A 121 -16.23 12.44 14.12
N ASN A 122 -16.88 13.59 14.31
CA ASN A 122 -16.38 14.67 15.18
C ASN A 122 -16.21 14.27 16.65
N SER A 123 -17.02 13.34 17.16
CA SER A 123 -16.87 12.80 18.51
C SER A 123 -15.56 12.05 18.70
N MET A 124 -15.05 11.37 17.66
CA MET A 124 -13.78 10.65 17.68
C MET A 124 -12.57 11.59 17.51
N VAL A 125 -12.67 12.60 16.63
CA VAL A 125 -11.66 13.67 16.52
C VAL A 125 -11.48 14.36 17.88
N HIS A 126 -12.57 14.77 18.51
CA HIS A 126 -12.50 15.44 19.80
C HIS A 126 -11.86 14.56 20.90
N LEU A 127 -12.21 13.27 20.96
CA LEU A 127 -11.66 12.32 21.93
C LEU A 127 -10.15 12.08 21.75
N LEU A 128 -9.69 12.03 20.50
CA LEU A 128 -8.28 11.85 20.15
C LEU A 128 -7.44 13.13 20.33
N SER A 129 -8.04 14.31 20.13
CA SER A 129 -7.40 15.62 20.36
C SER A 129 -7.04 15.87 21.83
N GLN A 130 -7.80 15.26 22.76
CA GLN A 130 -7.60 15.37 24.20
C GLN A 130 -6.49 14.44 24.71
N ASN A 131 -6.16 13.37 23.97
CA ASN A 131 -5.13 12.40 24.32
C ASN A 131 -3.83 12.65 23.53
N LYS A 132 -3.08 13.71 23.88
CA LYS A 132 -1.76 14.02 23.30
C LYS A 132 -0.73 12.88 23.35
N LYS A 133 -0.95 11.87 24.20
CA LYS A 133 -0.05 10.71 24.36
C LYS A 133 -0.24 9.61 23.30
N SER A 134 -1.29 9.60 22.50
CA SER A 134 -1.54 8.48 21.57
C SER A 134 -0.82 8.61 20.21
N TRP A 135 -0.23 9.76 19.90
CA TRP A 135 0.22 10.10 18.54
C TRP A 135 1.69 9.82 18.24
N CYS A 136 2.57 9.90 19.25
CA CYS A 136 4.00 9.56 19.11
C CYS A 136 4.45 8.46 20.07
N ALA A 137 3.62 8.06 21.04
CA ALA A 137 4.06 7.15 22.10
C ALA A 137 3.81 5.66 21.81
N SER A 138 3.18 5.30 20.69
CA SER A 138 2.87 3.90 20.38
C SER A 138 4.02 3.12 19.74
N MET A 139 5.15 3.76 19.37
CA MET A 139 6.33 3.03 18.91
C MET A 139 7.63 3.35 19.65
N ASP A 140 7.78 4.55 20.24
CA ASP A 140 9.09 4.96 20.74
C ASP A 140 9.36 4.72 22.24
N ASN A 141 8.40 4.24 23.04
CA ASN A 141 8.68 4.15 24.49
C ASN A 141 7.92 3.12 25.34
N GLN A 142 7.50 1.97 24.79
CA GLN A 142 6.82 0.96 25.61
C GLN A 142 7.47 -0.42 25.52
N SER A 143 8.17 -0.73 26.62
CA SER A 143 8.67 -2.05 27.04
C SER A 143 9.34 -2.88 25.94
N ARG A 144 10.67 -2.70 25.80
CA ARG A 144 11.56 -3.74 25.25
C ARG A 144 11.35 -5.03 26.05
N ILE A 145 10.47 -5.92 25.60
CA ILE A 145 10.46 -7.28 26.12
C ILE A 145 11.77 -7.89 25.67
N THR A 146 12.59 -8.22 26.65
CA THR A 146 13.87 -8.86 26.43
C THR A 146 13.64 -10.20 25.72
N PHE A 147 14.21 -10.32 24.53
CA PHE A 147 14.42 -11.54 23.71
C PHE A 147 14.60 -12.84 24.51
N SER A 148 15.19 -12.75 25.72
CA SER A 148 15.46 -13.85 26.65
C SER A 148 14.25 -14.67 27.12
N ARG A 149 13.00 -14.28 26.79
CA ARG A 149 11.79 -15.01 27.22
C ARG A 149 11.12 -15.88 26.16
N MET A 150 11.51 -15.87 24.89
CA MET A 150 10.81 -16.65 23.84
C MET A 150 11.51 -17.94 23.43
N THR A 151 12.83 -18.00 23.54
CA THR A 151 13.63 -19.20 23.27
C THR A 151 13.13 -20.40 24.08
N GLY A 152 12.96 -21.56 23.41
CA GLY A 152 12.46 -22.78 24.04
C GLY A 152 10.96 -22.77 24.36
N LYS A 153 10.24 -21.66 24.14
CA LYS A 153 8.78 -21.64 24.26
C LYS A 153 8.12 -22.33 23.07
N ARG A 154 7.00 -22.97 23.35
CA ARG A 154 6.12 -23.52 22.32
C ARG A 154 5.23 -22.41 21.77
N CYS A 155 5.19 -22.27 20.45
CA CYS A 155 4.34 -21.35 19.71
C CYS A 155 3.55 -22.11 18.65
N TYR A 156 2.57 -21.44 18.05
CA TYR A 156 1.79 -22.02 16.96
C TYR A 156 1.35 -20.94 15.96
N PHE A 157 0.99 -21.37 14.76
CA PHE A 157 0.28 -20.54 13.77
C PHE A 157 -0.78 -21.40 13.08
N MET A 158 -1.73 -20.74 12.42
CA MET A 158 -2.74 -21.38 11.60
C MET A 158 -2.41 -21.12 10.13
N LEU A 159 -2.26 -22.18 9.34
CA LEU A 159 -2.04 -22.07 7.90
C LEU A 159 -2.96 -23.09 7.20
N GLU A 160 -3.72 -22.64 6.20
CA GLU A 160 -4.67 -23.51 5.45
C GLU A 160 -5.64 -24.26 6.37
N GLY A 161 -6.10 -23.60 7.44
CA GLY A 161 -7.00 -24.19 8.43
C GLY A 161 -6.35 -25.22 9.37
N ARG A 162 -5.04 -25.46 9.28
CA ARG A 162 -4.30 -26.40 10.12
C ARG A 162 -3.43 -25.68 11.14
N LYS A 163 -3.49 -26.14 12.39
CA LYS A 163 -2.58 -25.67 13.45
C LYS A 163 -1.20 -26.29 13.22
N GLN A 164 -0.18 -25.45 13.12
CA GLN A 164 1.23 -25.86 13.08
C GLN A 164 1.88 -25.40 14.38
N THR A 165 2.67 -26.26 15.02
CA THR A 165 3.27 -25.98 16.32
C THR A 165 4.76 -26.14 16.25
N PHE A 166 5.51 -25.26 16.90
CA PHE A 166 6.97 -25.34 16.91
C PHE A 166 7.53 -24.86 18.25
N ILE A 167 8.79 -25.21 18.50
CA ILE A 167 9.57 -24.70 19.63
C ILE A 167 10.53 -23.66 19.07
N VAL A 168 10.57 -22.47 19.69
CA VAL A 168 11.50 -21.42 19.27
C VAL A 168 12.94 -21.92 19.48
N PRO A 169 13.78 -21.99 18.43
CA PRO A 169 15.08 -22.65 18.48
C PRO A 169 16.07 -21.93 19.42
N HIS A 170 16.98 -22.70 20.02
CA HIS A 170 17.97 -22.19 20.99
C HIS A 170 19.08 -21.35 20.37
N THR A 171 19.47 -21.59 19.11
CA THR A 171 20.48 -20.80 18.38
C THR A 171 20.52 -21.21 16.90
N GLN A 172 20.24 -20.26 16.02
CA GLN A 172 21.09 -19.79 14.90
C GLN A 172 20.31 -18.64 14.26
N THR A 173 20.72 -17.42 14.59
CA THR A 173 20.28 -16.17 13.93
C THR A 173 20.72 -16.20 12.49
N THR A 174 19.80 -16.25 11.53
CA THR A 174 20.13 -15.90 10.13
C THR A 174 20.30 -14.39 10.00
N SER A 175 19.55 -13.60 10.78
CA SER A 175 19.74 -12.15 10.93
C SER A 175 19.01 -11.69 12.19
N ALA A 176 19.74 -11.10 13.14
CA ALA A 176 19.14 -10.35 14.24
C ALA A 176 19.02 -8.90 13.77
N GLY A 177 17.83 -8.51 13.30
CA GLY A 177 17.55 -7.15 12.87
C GLY A 177 17.09 -6.27 14.04
N VAL A 178 16.94 -4.98 13.77
CA VAL A 178 16.42 -3.99 14.75
C VAL A 178 14.99 -4.33 15.19
N GLU A 179 14.18 -4.95 14.32
CA GLU A 179 12.74 -5.16 14.55
C GLU A 179 12.35 -6.56 15.05
N GLY A 180 13.21 -7.55 14.89
CA GLY A 180 12.79 -8.94 15.07
C GLY A 180 13.90 -9.98 14.89
N TYR A 181 13.54 -11.22 15.20
CA TYR A 181 14.35 -12.40 14.95
C TYR A 181 13.69 -13.26 13.88
N THR A 182 14.45 -13.65 12.85
CA THR A 182 13.97 -14.54 11.80
C THR A 182 14.67 -15.91 11.82
N PHE A 183 13.94 -16.96 11.46
CA PHE A 183 14.46 -18.33 11.31
C PHE A 183 13.57 -19.18 10.41
N LEU A 184 14.11 -20.25 9.84
CA LEU A 184 13.34 -21.20 9.03
C LEU A 184 12.37 -22.01 9.89
N CYS A 185 11.16 -22.23 9.38
CA CYS A 185 10.19 -23.08 10.04
C CYS A 185 10.70 -24.54 10.05
N PRO A 186 10.93 -25.17 11.23
CA PRO A 186 11.58 -26.47 11.31
C PRO A 186 10.86 -27.59 10.53
N GLU A 187 9.53 -27.56 10.48
CA GLU A 187 8.71 -28.58 9.81
C GLU A 187 8.36 -28.21 8.36
N ARG A 188 8.62 -26.97 7.94
CA ARG A 188 8.30 -26.43 6.62
C ARG A 188 9.40 -25.48 6.15
N PRO A 189 10.55 -25.98 5.66
CA PRO A 189 11.72 -25.16 5.35
C PRO A 189 11.48 -24.08 4.27
N HIS A 190 10.43 -24.21 3.46
CA HIS A 190 9.98 -23.19 2.51
C HIS A 190 9.28 -21.99 3.18
N LEU A 191 9.14 -21.99 4.51
CA LEU A 191 8.58 -20.91 5.30
C LEU A 191 9.62 -20.35 6.25
N ARG A 192 9.56 -19.04 6.46
CA ARG A 192 10.34 -18.30 7.46
C ARG A 192 9.40 -17.73 8.51
N ILE A 193 9.87 -17.71 9.75
CA ILE A 193 9.15 -17.16 10.90
C ILE A 193 9.89 -15.91 11.36
N LYS A 194 9.19 -14.78 11.48
CA LYS A 194 9.68 -13.54 12.14
C LYS A 194 8.97 -13.42 13.48
N LEU A 195 9.74 -13.29 14.56
CA LEU A 195 9.23 -12.97 15.90
C LEU A 195 9.67 -11.56 16.28
N TYR A 196 8.74 -10.74 16.77
CA TYR A 196 9.02 -9.36 17.14
C TYR A 196 9.70 -9.26 18.51
N LEU A 197 10.60 -8.28 18.66
CA LEU A 197 11.30 -8.00 19.92
C LEU A 197 10.50 -7.08 20.88
N ARG A 198 9.24 -6.81 20.55
CA ARG A 198 8.31 -5.98 21.30
C ARG A 198 6.91 -6.57 21.25
N ASP A 199 6.08 -6.17 22.21
CA ASP A 199 4.65 -6.43 22.08
C ASP A 199 4.10 -5.70 20.86
N LEU A 200 3.25 -6.40 20.10
CA LEU A 200 2.54 -5.81 18.99
C LEU A 200 1.41 -4.94 19.52
N HIS A 201 1.35 -3.69 19.06
CA HIS A 201 0.23 -2.83 19.37
C HIS A 201 -1.05 -3.41 18.74
N PRO A 202 -2.24 -3.27 19.38
CA PRO A 202 -3.50 -3.76 18.80
C PRO A 202 -3.74 -3.33 17.35
N TYR A 203 -3.29 -2.12 17.01
CA TYR A 203 -3.35 -1.57 15.66
C TYR A 203 -2.52 -2.35 14.63
N GLU A 204 -1.32 -2.78 15.02
CA GLU A 204 -0.44 -3.56 14.15
C GLU A 204 -0.96 -4.98 13.96
N ILE A 205 -1.55 -5.55 15.01
CA ILE A 205 -2.22 -6.86 14.94
C ILE A 205 -3.35 -6.79 13.89
N GLU A 206 -4.22 -5.78 13.96
CA GLU A 206 -5.31 -5.60 12.98
C GLU A 206 -4.77 -5.46 11.55
N LYS A 207 -3.67 -4.71 11.36
CA LYS A 207 -2.99 -4.56 10.07
C LYS A 207 -2.54 -5.92 9.54
N LEU A 208 -1.80 -6.68 10.35
CA LEU A 208 -1.26 -7.98 9.98
C LEU A 208 -2.38 -9.00 9.72
N GLU A 209 -3.47 -8.96 10.50
CA GLU A 209 -4.65 -9.81 10.28
C GLU A 209 -5.30 -9.56 8.92
N LYS A 210 -5.38 -8.31 8.47
CA LYS A 210 -5.88 -7.99 7.12
C LYS A 210 -4.87 -8.38 6.04
N MET A 211 -3.58 -8.13 6.24
CA MET A 211 -2.53 -8.51 5.29
C MET A 211 -2.49 -10.02 5.03
N VAL A 212 -2.69 -10.84 6.06
CA VAL A 212 -2.75 -12.31 5.96
C VAL A 212 -3.96 -12.80 5.14
N GLN A 213 -5.01 -11.98 5.01
CA GLN A 213 -6.20 -12.31 4.21
C GLN A 213 -6.03 -11.96 2.73
N ILE A 214 -5.00 -11.20 2.36
CA ILE A 214 -4.73 -10.85 0.97
C ILE A 214 -4.35 -12.14 0.23
N PRO A 215 -4.90 -12.39 -0.97
CA PRO A 215 -4.64 -13.61 -1.71
C PRO A 215 -3.14 -13.91 -1.80
N HIS A 216 -2.75 -15.16 -1.53
CA HIS A 216 -1.37 -15.64 -1.58
C HIS A 216 -0.84 -15.79 -3.03
N SER A 217 -1.27 -14.94 -3.95
CA SER A 217 -0.86 -14.96 -5.35
C SER A 217 0.51 -14.34 -5.60
N PHE A 218 1.08 -13.60 -4.64
CA PHE A 218 2.41 -13.00 -4.76
C PHE A 218 3.49 -14.09 -4.65
N GLN A 219 3.95 -14.59 -5.79
CA GLN A 219 4.90 -15.70 -5.82
C GLN A 219 6.29 -15.29 -5.36
N ASP A 220 6.68 -14.05 -5.64
CA ASP A 220 8.04 -13.57 -5.45
C ASP A 220 8.19 -12.64 -4.24
N SER A 221 7.12 -12.35 -3.51
CA SER A 221 7.17 -11.45 -2.35
C SER A 221 6.88 -12.19 -1.03
N ALA A 222 7.62 -11.86 0.02
CA ALA A 222 7.49 -12.49 1.34
C ALA A 222 6.33 -11.89 2.16
N MET A 223 5.12 -11.93 1.59
CA MET A 223 3.91 -11.46 2.27
C MET A 223 3.63 -12.26 3.56
N PRO A 224 3.06 -11.63 4.60
CA PRO A 224 2.56 -12.34 5.76
C PRO A 224 1.52 -13.40 5.36
N LEU A 225 1.79 -14.66 5.69
CA LEU A 225 0.92 -15.81 5.41
C LEU A 225 0.11 -16.23 6.63
N ALA A 226 0.60 -15.96 7.84
CA ALA A 226 -0.09 -16.24 9.09
C ALA A 226 0.49 -15.43 10.25
N LEU A 227 -0.32 -15.20 11.28
CA LEU A 227 0.16 -14.73 12.58
C LEU A 227 0.66 -15.90 13.44
N VAL A 228 1.73 -15.63 14.19
CA VAL A 228 2.31 -16.54 15.18
C VAL A 228 1.81 -16.16 16.56
N TYR A 229 1.37 -17.17 17.30
CA TYR A 229 0.82 -17.03 18.65
C TYR A 229 1.62 -17.84 19.66
N THR A 230 1.68 -17.32 20.88
CA THR A 230 2.03 -18.13 22.06
C THR A 230 0.91 -19.11 22.37
N TYR A 231 1.18 -20.12 23.20
CA TYR A 231 0.12 -21.02 23.70
C TYR A 231 -0.91 -20.35 24.62
N ALA A 232 -0.62 -19.13 25.08
CA ALA A 232 -1.58 -18.28 25.78
C ALA A 232 -2.40 -17.40 24.81
N HIS A 233 -2.34 -17.66 23.50
CA HIS A 233 -3.06 -16.96 22.44
C HIS A 233 -2.66 -15.48 22.25
N GLN A 234 -1.43 -15.12 22.63
CA GLN A 234 -0.89 -13.78 22.36
C GLN A 234 -0.14 -13.76 21.01
N PRO A 235 -0.43 -12.82 20.09
CA PRO A 235 0.31 -12.69 18.83
C PRO A 235 1.71 -12.13 19.09
N VAL A 236 2.72 -12.74 18.46
CA VAL A 236 4.15 -12.47 18.72
C VAL A 236 5.01 -12.42 17.46
N GLY A 237 4.42 -12.64 16.29
CA GLY A 237 5.18 -12.77 15.06
C GLY A 237 4.32 -13.10 13.85
N ILE A 238 4.99 -13.36 12.74
CA ILE A 238 4.39 -13.76 11.48
C ILE A 238 5.14 -14.93 10.84
N VAL A 239 4.45 -15.61 9.95
CA VAL A 239 5.00 -16.58 9.02
C VAL A 239 4.96 -15.98 7.62
N MET A 240 6.03 -16.14 6.86
CA MET A 240 6.17 -15.67 5.49
C MET A 240 6.83 -16.77 4.63
N LYS A 241 6.79 -16.61 3.31
CA LYS A 241 7.54 -17.48 2.41
C LYS A 241 9.05 -17.27 2.61
N HIS A 242 9.82 -18.34 2.56
CA HIS A 242 11.28 -18.26 2.51
C HIS A 242 11.74 -18.27 1.05
N PHE A 243 12.65 -17.36 0.74
CA PHE A 243 13.41 -17.33 -0.51
C PHE A 243 14.88 -17.54 -0.23
N GLU A 244 15.55 -18.23 -1.14
CA GLU A 244 17.00 -18.30 -1.20
C GLU A 244 17.52 -17.06 -1.93
N GLY A 245 18.81 -16.78 -1.84
CA GLY A 245 19.44 -15.66 -2.54
C GLY A 245 20.30 -14.79 -1.63
N GLU A 246 20.98 -13.83 -2.25
CA GLU A 246 21.82 -12.84 -1.56
C GLU A 246 21.01 -11.58 -1.27
N GLU A 247 21.21 -10.98 -0.10
CA GLU A 247 20.68 -9.64 0.20
C GLU A 247 21.31 -8.62 -0.74
N MET A 248 20.50 -7.70 -1.24
CA MET A 248 20.93 -6.68 -2.20
C MET A 248 20.28 -5.34 -1.86
N ASP A 249 21.11 -4.31 -1.85
CA ASP A 249 20.67 -2.92 -1.77
C ASP A 249 20.47 -2.35 -3.19
N ILE A 250 19.45 -1.50 -3.40
CA ILE A 250 19.19 -0.86 -4.70
C ILE A 250 20.43 -0.15 -5.27
N PRO A 251 21.21 0.64 -4.49
CA PRO A 251 22.46 1.25 -4.97
C PRO A 251 23.42 0.29 -5.66
N ASP A 252 23.50 -0.96 -5.20
CA ASP A 252 24.42 -1.97 -5.72
C ASP A 252 23.90 -2.71 -6.96
N LEU A 253 22.66 -2.45 -7.40
CA LEU A 253 22.03 -3.16 -8.50
C LEU A 253 22.85 -3.11 -9.80
N HIS A 254 23.51 -1.99 -10.10
CA HIS A 254 24.33 -1.80 -11.30
C HIS A 254 25.54 -2.74 -11.35
N GLN A 255 25.96 -3.29 -10.21
CA GLN A 255 27.09 -4.23 -10.11
C GLN A 255 26.68 -5.66 -10.48
N LYS A 256 25.37 -5.96 -10.49
CA LYS A 256 24.84 -7.29 -10.78
C LYS A 256 24.86 -7.56 -12.29
N ALA A 257 25.36 -8.72 -12.69
CA ALA A 257 25.40 -9.17 -14.08
C ALA A 257 24.01 -9.27 -14.72
N ARG A 258 22.95 -9.45 -13.91
CA ARG A 258 21.55 -9.50 -14.33
C ARG A 258 20.73 -8.31 -13.80
N ALA A 259 21.36 -7.13 -13.67
CA ALA A 259 20.69 -5.90 -13.18
C ALA A 259 19.34 -5.63 -13.85
N LEU A 260 19.26 -5.70 -15.18
CA LEU A 260 18.03 -5.41 -15.93
C LEU A 260 16.88 -6.43 -15.66
N PRO A 261 17.10 -7.76 -15.73
CA PRO A 261 16.12 -8.74 -15.26
C PRO A 261 15.67 -8.53 -13.81
N LEU A 262 16.60 -8.28 -12.89
CA LEU A 262 16.30 -8.05 -11.48
C LEU A 262 15.43 -6.80 -11.28
N ALA A 263 15.77 -5.69 -11.93
CA ALA A 263 14.97 -4.46 -11.92
C ALA A 263 13.53 -4.70 -12.38
N ARG A 264 13.34 -5.42 -13.50
CA ARG A 264 11.99 -5.78 -13.99
C ARG A 264 11.23 -6.66 -13.00
N SER A 265 11.91 -7.63 -12.37
CA SER A 265 11.31 -8.50 -11.36
C SER A 265 10.82 -7.70 -10.14
N ILE A 266 11.61 -6.73 -9.67
CA ILE A 266 11.23 -5.83 -8.56
C ILE A 266 10.02 -4.98 -8.94
N ILE A 267 10.06 -4.29 -10.09
CA ILE A 267 8.98 -3.38 -10.50
C ILE A 267 7.65 -4.13 -10.69
N ARG A 268 7.67 -5.34 -11.25
CA ARG A 268 6.46 -6.16 -11.41
C ARG A 268 5.83 -6.50 -10.06
N GLN A 269 6.63 -6.87 -9.07
CA GLN A 269 6.12 -7.13 -7.71
C GLN A 269 5.54 -5.86 -7.07
N LEU A 270 6.20 -4.71 -7.23
CA LEU A 270 5.69 -3.42 -6.72
C LEU A 270 4.36 -3.03 -7.37
N ILE A 271 4.21 -3.27 -8.68
CA ILE A 271 2.94 -3.12 -9.39
C ILE A 271 1.88 -4.02 -8.77
N GLU A 272 2.15 -5.32 -8.62
CA GLU A 272 1.20 -6.26 -8.01
C GLU A 272 0.78 -5.82 -6.61
N LEU A 273 1.72 -5.43 -5.75
CA LEU A 273 1.46 -4.96 -4.38
C LEU A 273 0.63 -3.68 -4.36
N SER A 274 0.93 -2.72 -5.24
CA SER A 274 0.22 -1.44 -5.32
C SER A 274 -1.26 -1.59 -5.74
N VAL A 275 -1.61 -2.60 -6.55
CA VAL A 275 -3.01 -2.93 -6.87
C VAL A 275 -3.82 -3.27 -5.62
N PHE A 276 -3.16 -3.82 -4.59
CA PHE A 276 -3.76 -4.10 -3.29
C PHE A 276 -3.53 -2.98 -2.26
N GLY A 277 -3.00 -1.82 -2.67
CA GLY A 277 -2.72 -0.70 -1.77
C GLY A 277 -1.60 -0.97 -0.77
N ILE A 278 -0.65 -1.85 -1.12
CA ILE A 278 0.53 -2.16 -0.31
C ILE A 278 1.72 -1.41 -0.88
N TYR A 279 2.33 -0.55 -0.07
CA TYR A 279 3.50 0.25 -0.42
C TYR A 279 4.65 -0.09 0.52
N PRO A 280 5.63 -0.91 0.08
CA PRO A 280 6.81 -1.23 0.87
C PRO A 280 7.57 0.04 1.24
N LYS A 281 7.64 0.34 2.55
CA LYS A 281 8.49 1.40 3.08
C LYS A 281 9.83 0.74 3.36
N ASP A 282 10.93 1.28 2.85
CA ASP A 282 12.28 0.73 3.00
C ASP A 282 12.60 -0.55 2.19
N PHE A 283 11.99 -0.73 1.00
CA PHE A 283 12.36 -1.87 0.15
C PHE A 283 13.76 -1.75 -0.47
N SER A 284 14.43 -0.59 -0.34
CA SER A 284 15.76 -0.36 -0.89
C SER A 284 16.83 -1.31 -0.33
N HIS A 285 16.61 -1.84 0.87
CA HIS A 285 17.51 -2.78 1.55
C HIS A 285 16.85 -4.15 1.81
N ASN A 286 15.58 -4.32 1.42
CA ASN A 286 14.78 -5.50 1.72
C ASN A 286 14.49 -6.31 0.45
N ILE A 287 15.57 -6.65 -0.27
CA ILE A 287 15.52 -7.46 -1.50
C ILE A 287 16.47 -8.65 -1.36
N LEU A 288 15.98 -9.86 -1.66
CA LEU A 288 16.83 -11.01 -1.93
C LEU A 288 16.92 -11.22 -3.44
N CYS A 289 18.13 -11.41 -3.97
CA CYS A 289 18.35 -11.69 -5.38
C CYS A 289 18.85 -13.11 -5.63
N GLU A 290 18.15 -13.83 -6.52
CA GLU A 290 18.64 -15.03 -7.18
C GLU A 290 19.26 -14.62 -8.51
N GLU A 291 20.49 -14.10 -8.47
CA GLU A 291 21.12 -13.42 -9.62
C GLU A 291 21.20 -14.32 -10.87
N GLU A 292 21.50 -15.61 -10.71
CA GLU A 292 21.58 -16.56 -11.83
C GLU A 292 20.25 -16.66 -12.61
N ASN A 293 19.13 -16.57 -11.89
CA ASN A 293 17.77 -16.67 -12.42
C ASN A 293 17.21 -15.30 -12.85
N GLY A 294 17.85 -14.20 -12.44
CA GLY A 294 17.35 -12.84 -12.68
C GLY A 294 16.04 -12.55 -11.96
N ILE A 295 15.81 -13.21 -10.82
CA ILE A 295 14.62 -13.07 -9.98
C ILE A 295 15.02 -12.34 -8.70
N ALA A 296 14.20 -11.36 -8.32
CA ALA A 296 14.31 -10.67 -7.05
C ALA A 296 13.11 -11.02 -6.17
N HIS A 297 13.27 -10.90 -4.86
CA HIS A 297 12.22 -11.16 -3.89
C HIS A 297 12.12 -10.00 -2.92
N LEU A 298 10.96 -9.34 -2.88
CA LEU A 298 10.68 -8.32 -1.88
C LEU A 298 10.43 -8.99 -0.53
N ILE A 299 11.23 -8.63 0.47
CA ILE A 299 11.11 -9.14 1.84
C ILE A 299 10.67 -8.04 2.81
N ASP A 300 10.45 -8.41 4.07
CA ASP A 300 10.07 -7.50 5.16
C ASP A 300 8.77 -6.70 4.93
N LEU A 301 7.80 -7.30 4.22
CA LEU A 301 6.55 -6.61 3.86
C LEU A 301 5.59 -6.38 5.02
N ASP A 302 5.89 -6.84 6.23
CA ASP A 302 5.07 -6.59 7.41
C ASP A 302 5.18 -5.15 7.94
N SER A 303 6.27 -4.46 7.62
CA SER A 303 6.45 -3.03 7.88
C SER A 303 5.79 -2.16 6.80
N ALA A 304 5.44 -2.72 5.62
CA ALA A 304 4.88 -1.99 4.48
C ALA A 304 3.65 -1.14 4.84
N GLN A 305 3.51 0.03 4.21
CA GLN A 305 2.30 0.82 4.34
C GLN A 305 1.14 0.10 3.64
N TYR A 306 -0.01 0.04 4.31
CA TYR A 306 -1.24 -0.51 3.74
C TYR A 306 -2.29 0.60 3.74
N LEU A 307 -2.94 0.90 2.60
CA LEU A 307 -3.82 2.07 2.45
C LEU A 307 -4.99 2.13 3.44
N ASP A 308 -5.44 0.97 3.93
CA ASP A 308 -6.49 0.89 4.95
C ASP A 308 -6.00 1.36 6.35
N TYR A 309 -4.73 1.76 6.46
CA TYR A 309 -4.04 2.18 7.68
C TYR A 309 -3.38 3.56 7.45
N PRO A 310 -3.27 4.45 8.45
CA PRO A 310 -2.70 5.76 8.26
C PRO A 310 -1.24 5.63 7.86
N ALA A 311 -0.78 6.53 7.01
CA ALA A 311 0.61 6.66 6.67
C ALA A 311 1.43 6.89 7.94
N MET A 312 2.33 5.97 8.28
CA MET A 312 3.40 6.26 9.23
C MET A 312 4.51 6.96 8.45
N VAL A 313 4.49 8.30 8.44
CA VAL A 313 5.59 9.06 7.87
C VAL A 313 6.73 9.02 8.90
N TYR A 314 7.72 8.16 8.65
CA TYR A 314 9.03 8.28 9.29
C TYR A 314 9.92 9.12 8.38
N PRO A 315 10.29 10.36 8.78
CA PRO A 315 11.18 11.21 7.98
C PRO A 315 12.54 10.55 7.68
N ALA A 316 12.93 9.54 8.48
CA ALA A 316 14.20 8.83 8.36
C ALA A 316 14.19 7.65 7.36
N GLN A 317 13.04 7.32 6.75
CA GLN A 317 12.89 6.21 5.79
C GLN A 317 12.53 6.69 4.37
N GLY A 318 12.46 8.01 4.17
CA GLY A 318 12.14 8.60 2.88
C GLY A 318 13.36 8.67 1.96
N LEU A 319 13.12 8.68 0.64
CA LEU A 319 14.18 8.90 -0.33
C LEU A 319 14.70 10.35 -0.22
N ASP A 320 15.97 10.53 0.12
CA ASP A 320 16.59 11.85 0.35
C ASP A 320 16.49 12.83 -0.83
N CYS A 321 16.25 12.33 -2.05
CA CYS A 321 16.08 13.12 -3.27
C CYS A 321 14.61 13.32 -3.70
N LEU A 322 13.63 12.96 -2.87
CA LEU A 322 12.22 13.26 -3.13
C LEU A 322 12.02 14.80 -3.16
N PRO A 323 11.23 15.37 -4.08
CA PRO A 323 10.95 16.81 -4.04
C PRO A 323 10.25 17.21 -2.73
N TRP A 324 10.72 18.30 -2.11
CA TRP A 324 10.24 18.77 -0.80
C TRP A 324 8.73 19.00 -0.73
N GLU A 325 8.11 19.38 -1.86
CA GLU A 325 6.67 19.61 -1.98
C GLU A 325 5.83 18.35 -1.72
N TYR A 326 6.42 17.17 -1.87
CA TYR A 326 5.77 15.89 -1.57
C TYR A 326 6.08 15.37 -0.16
N TYR A 327 6.96 15.98 0.64
CA TYR A 327 7.24 15.55 2.02
C TYR A 327 6.12 15.84 3.02
N LEU A 328 5.04 16.49 2.57
CA LEU A 328 3.85 16.64 3.41
C LEU A 328 3.16 15.26 3.55
N PRO A 329 2.51 14.99 4.70
CA PRO A 329 1.76 13.75 4.91
C PRO A 329 0.47 13.81 4.07
N ASP A 330 0.65 13.77 2.75
CA ASP A 330 -0.41 13.70 1.78
C ASP A 330 -0.75 12.22 1.57
N ILE A 331 -2.03 12.01 1.32
CA ILE A 331 -2.66 10.72 1.01
C ILE A 331 -1.89 9.92 -0.06
N PHE A 332 -1.34 10.64 -1.04
CA PHE A 332 -0.56 10.08 -2.14
C PHE A 332 0.93 9.91 -1.85
N PHE A 333 1.42 10.32 -0.67
CA PHE A 333 2.84 10.28 -0.33
C PHE A 333 3.44 8.90 -0.60
N ASN A 334 2.73 7.83 -0.24
CA ASN A 334 3.25 6.47 -0.40
C ASN A 334 3.36 6.05 -1.88
N ALA A 335 2.40 6.44 -2.71
CA ALA A 335 2.42 6.13 -4.14
C ALA A 335 3.43 7.01 -4.89
N ILE A 336 3.53 8.29 -4.53
CA ILE A 336 4.50 9.24 -5.07
C ILE A 336 5.92 8.80 -4.68
N GLU A 337 6.16 8.55 -3.40
CA GLU A 337 7.45 8.07 -2.90
C GLU A 337 7.83 6.75 -3.58
N LEU A 338 6.89 5.81 -3.73
CA LEU A 338 7.16 4.57 -4.47
C LEU A 338 7.53 4.84 -5.94
N SER A 339 6.84 5.77 -6.61
CA SER A 339 7.20 6.20 -7.96
C SER A 339 8.64 6.69 -8.04
N TYR A 340 9.06 7.55 -7.10
CA TYR A 340 10.42 8.08 -7.05
C TYR A 340 11.46 7.01 -6.70
N TRP A 341 11.14 6.08 -5.80
CA TRP A 341 11.98 4.91 -5.51
C TRP A 341 12.18 4.02 -6.74
N VAL A 342 11.13 3.81 -7.53
CA VAL A 342 11.26 3.04 -8.78
C VAL A 342 12.08 3.80 -9.81
N THR A 343 11.96 5.13 -9.89
CA THR A 343 12.82 5.93 -10.78
C THR A 343 14.28 5.86 -10.34
N TYR A 344 14.52 5.90 -9.03
CA TYR A 344 15.84 5.68 -8.45
C TYR A 344 16.40 4.29 -8.80
N LEU A 345 15.58 3.24 -8.67
CA LEU A 345 15.94 1.89 -9.10
C LEU A 345 16.28 1.81 -10.60
N LEU A 346 15.59 2.58 -11.46
CA LEU A 346 15.96 2.67 -12.89
C LEU A 346 17.36 3.26 -13.07
N ILE A 347 17.72 4.30 -12.32
CA ILE A 347 19.08 4.88 -12.34
C ILE A 347 20.09 3.82 -11.90
N CYS A 348 19.86 3.20 -10.75
CA CYS A 348 20.70 2.16 -10.16
C CYS A 348 20.80 0.88 -11.00
N THR A 349 19.92 0.70 -12.00
CA THR A 349 20.06 -0.41 -12.96
C THR A 349 21.24 -0.20 -13.92
N TYR A 350 21.64 1.06 -14.18
CA TYR A 350 22.63 1.41 -15.20
C TYR A 350 23.92 2.03 -14.65
N GLN A 351 23.87 2.61 -13.46
CA GLN A 351 25.01 3.32 -12.85
C GLN A 351 24.88 3.41 -11.33
N SER A 352 25.99 3.70 -10.65
CA SER A 352 26.03 3.97 -9.20
C SER A 352 25.32 5.29 -8.86
N ASP A 353 24.81 5.37 -7.62
CA ASP A 353 24.12 6.51 -7.01
C ASP A 353 25.05 7.61 -6.46
N GLU A 354 26.29 7.27 -6.08
CA GLU A 354 27.17 8.08 -5.21
C GLU A 354 27.48 9.51 -5.72
N THR A 355 27.09 9.86 -6.95
CA THR A 355 27.26 11.20 -7.52
C THR A 355 26.14 11.63 -8.46
N PHE A 356 25.01 10.90 -8.50
CA PHE A 356 23.92 11.19 -9.43
C PHE A 356 23.13 12.46 -9.03
N PHE A 357 23.12 12.76 -7.73
CA PHE A 357 22.37 13.84 -7.12
C PHE A 357 23.33 14.85 -6.45
N GLY A 358 23.28 16.13 -6.84
CA GLY A 358 24.26 17.15 -6.42
C GLY A 358 24.06 17.78 -5.04
N SER A 359 22.85 17.79 -4.46
CA SER A 359 22.49 18.25 -3.08
C SER A 359 20.97 18.20 -2.86
N CYS A 360 20.47 18.40 -1.63
CA CYS A 360 19.06 18.28 -1.18
C CYS A 360 17.97 19.08 -1.93
N GLU A 361 18.27 19.81 -3.00
CA GLU A 361 17.33 20.55 -3.87
C GLU A 361 17.48 20.15 -5.36
N VAL A 362 17.76 18.86 -5.58
CA VAL A 362 18.66 18.26 -6.57
C VAL A 362 18.61 18.71 -8.05
N PRO A 363 19.65 19.39 -8.57
CA PRO A 363 19.97 19.32 -9.99
C PRO A 363 20.61 17.96 -10.30
N LEU A 364 20.05 17.25 -11.28
CA LEU A 364 20.66 16.07 -11.88
C LEU A 364 22.07 16.42 -12.39
N VAL A 365 23.05 15.57 -12.14
CA VAL A 365 24.40 15.84 -12.65
C VAL A 365 24.45 15.52 -14.14
N GLU A 366 24.54 16.55 -14.99
CA GLU A 366 24.43 16.43 -16.46
C GLU A 366 25.39 15.41 -17.09
N SER A 367 26.59 15.20 -16.53
CA SER A 367 27.49 14.16 -17.03
C SER A 367 26.96 12.74 -16.81
N HIS A 368 26.23 12.51 -15.72
CA HIS A 368 25.55 11.24 -15.43
C HIS A 368 24.28 11.07 -16.25
N MET A 369 23.54 12.16 -16.49
CA MET A 369 22.40 12.15 -17.42
C MET A 369 22.83 11.85 -18.85
N ALA A 370 23.89 12.49 -19.36
CA ALA A 370 24.42 12.21 -20.69
C ALA A 370 24.91 10.75 -20.83
N LEU A 371 25.47 10.17 -19.77
CA LEU A 371 25.82 8.75 -19.74
C LEU A 371 24.57 7.86 -19.77
N LEU A 372 23.54 8.18 -18.97
CA LEU A 372 22.27 7.47 -18.95
C LEU A 372 21.57 7.52 -20.30
N GLU A 373 21.52 8.69 -20.95
CA GLU A 373 20.95 8.88 -22.28
C GLU A 373 21.63 7.98 -23.32
N LYS A 374 22.96 7.82 -23.21
CA LYS A 374 23.74 6.92 -24.08
C LYS A 374 23.45 5.43 -23.80
N GLN A 375 23.15 5.06 -22.55
CA GLN A 375 22.86 3.68 -22.16
C GLN A 375 21.40 3.29 -22.43
N ASN A 376 20.45 4.17 -22.07
CA ASN A 376 19.03 4.03 -22.29
C ASN A 376 18.31 5.40 -22.28
N ALA A 377 18.09 5.95 -23.48
CA ALA A 377 17.41 7.24 -23.66
C ALA A 377 16.00 7.29 -23.03
N ARG A 378 15.23 6.19 -23.08
CA ARG A 378 13.87 6.16 -22.50
C ARG A 378 13.91 6.32 -20.98
N VAL A 379 14.87 5.67 -20.32
CA VAL A 379 15.05 5.80 -18.88
C VAL A 379 15.54 7.21 -18.53
N ALA A 380 16.46 7.78 -19.32
CA ALA A 380 16.90 9.16 -19.11
C ALA A 380 15.73 10.16 -19.21
N ASP A 381 14.84 10.00 -20.19
CA ASP A 381 13.63 10.84 -20.33
C ASP A 381 12.75 10.75 -19.08
N LEU A 382 12.52 9.55 -18.55
CA LEU A 382 11.75 9.35 -17.31
C LEU A 382 12.44 10.02 -16.12
N VAL A 383 13.76 9.89 -15.98
CA VAL A 383 14.52 10.54 -14.90
C VAL A 383 14.38 12.06 -14.94
N ARG A 384 14.43 12.68 -16.13
CA ARG A 384 14.21 14.13 -16.28
C ARG A 384 12.78 14.52 -15.89
N LEU A 385 11.77 13.77 -16.35
CA LEU A 385 10.38 14.01 -15.94
C LEU A 385 10.22 13.95 -14.41
N ALA A 386 10.78 12.92 -13.77
CA ALA A 386 10.65 12.74 -12.33
C ALA A 386 11.36 13.83 -11.52
N PHE A 387 12.63 14.13 -11.82
CA PHE A 387 13.45 14.98 -10.95
C PHE A 387 13.54 16.45 -11.41
N GLU A 388 13.51 16.73 -12.71
CA GLU A 388 13.52 18.13 -13.21
C GLU A 388 12.10 18.72 -13.26
N ASN A 389 11.15 17.95 -13.80
CA ASN A 389 9.76 18.39 -13.91
C ASN A 389 8.92 18.04 -12.68
N LYS A 390 9.51 17.32 -11.71
CA LYS A 390 8.86 16.91 -10.46
C LYS A 390 7.59 16.10 -10.69
N GLU A 391 7.57 15.28 -11.74
CA GLU A 391 6.42 14.47 -12.16
C GLU A 391 6.52 13.06 -11.56
N PRO A 392 5.60 12.66 -10.66
CA PRO A 392 5.46 11.25 -10.27
C PRO A 392 5.07 10.41 -11.50
N LEU A 393 5.69 9.25 -11.67
CA LEU A 393 5.59 8.41 -12.86
C LEU A 393 4.90 7.09 -12.56
N SER A 394 4.07 6.62 -13.51
CA SER A 394 3.43 5.32 -13.41
C SER A 394 4.44 4.18 -13.36
N LEU A 395 4.25 3.24 -12.45
CA LEU A 395 5.12 2.06 -12.34
C LEU A 395 5.11 1.23 -13.63
N TYR A 396 3.97 1.20 -14.34
CA TYR A 396 3.85 0.55 -15.65
C TYR A 396 4.69 1.25 -16.72
N ARG A 397 4.67 2.59 -16.75
CA ARG A 397 5.51 3.39 -17.67
C ARG A 397 6.99 3.14 -17.40
N GLN A 398 7.36 3.05 -16.13
CA GLN A 398 8.72 2.74 -15.68
C GLN A 398 9.15 1.31 -16.07
N LEU A 399 8.26 0.32 -15.92
CA LEU A 399 8.50 -1.06 -16.38
C LEU A 399 8.69 -1.14 -17.90
N GLN A 400 7.84 -0.46 -18.67
CA GLN A 400 7.90 -0.44 -20.14
C GLN A 400 9.22 0.15 -20.67
N ALA A 401 9.80 1.13 -19.97
CA ALA A 401 11.10 1.68 -20.33
C ALA A 401 12.23 0.64 -20.23
N LEU A 402 12.10 -0.35 -19.34
CA LEU A 402 13.04 -1.46 -19.24
C LEU A 402 12.76 -2.57 -20.25
N GLU A 403 11.50 -2.86 -20.58
CA GLU A 403 11.12 -3.99 -21.44
C GLU A 403 11.42 -3.75 -22.92
N GLY A 404 11.39 -2.48 -23.38
CA GLY A 404 11.37 -2.15 -24.81
C GLY A 404 10.03 -2.58 -25.43
N GLU A 405 9.61 -1.98 -26.55
CA GLU A 405 8.30 -2.32 -27.15
C GLU A 405 8.27 -3.78 -27.63
N VAL A 406 7.71 -4.70 -26.82
CA VAL A 406 6.90 -5.84 -27.28
C VAL A 406 5.93 -6.26 -26.15
N VAL A 407 4.67 -5.87 -26.26
CA VAL A 407 3.45 -6.71 -26.34
C VAL A 407 2.25 -5.78 -26.09
N GLN A 408 1.39 -5.68 -27.11
CA GLN A 408 0.00 -5.22 -27.12
C GLN A 408 -0.50 -4.43 -25.89
N GLU A 409 -0.90 -3.19 -26.14
CA GLU A 409 -2.01 -2.56 -25.39
C GLU A 409 -3.09 -3.63 -25.13
N PRO A 410 -3.72 -3.67 -23.95
CA PRO A 410 -4.88 -4.52 -23.76
C PRO A 410 -5.88 -4.14 -24.85
N VAL A 411 -6.06 -5.05 -25.81
CA VAL A 411 -7.04 -4.91 -26.89
C VAL A 411 -8.36 -4.58 -26.20
N SER A 412 -8.87 -3.41 -26.55
CA SER A 412 -10.22 -3.00 -26.20
C SER A 412 -11.20 -4.13 -26.53
N THR A 413 -12.01 -4.47 -25.52
CA THR A 413 -13.11 -5.46 -25.47
C THR A 413 -12.78 -6.89 -25.02
N PRO A 414 -13.30 -7.32 -23.85
CA PRO A 414 -13.71 -8.69 -23.69
C PRO A 414 -15.05 -8.88 -24.41
N LYS A 415 -15.02 -9.44 -25.63
CA LYS A 415 -16.15 -10.26 -26.07
C LYS A 415 -16.21 -11.47 -25.13
N ARG A 416 -17.22 -11.45 -24.26
CA ARG A 416 -17.86 -12.58 -23.56
C ARG A 416 -17.10 -13.91 -23.64
N HIS A 417 -16.50 -14.32 -22.52
CA HIS A 417 -16.94 -15.47 -21.73
C HIS A 417 -16.17 -15.49 -20.40
N TRP A 418 -16.75 -14.83 -19.40
CA TRP A 418 -16.46 -15.14 -18.01
C TRP A 418 -17.19 -16.44 -17.64
N PRO A 419 -16.56 -17.43 -16.99
CA PRO A 419 -17.26 -18.20 -16.00
C PRO A 419 -17.36 -17.31 -14.74
N LEU A 420 -18.56 -16.78 -14.53
CA LEU A 420 -19.00 -16.20 -13.26
C LEU A 420 -19.01 -17.28 -12.17
N LEU A 421 -17.90 -17.47 -11.44
CA LEU A 421 -17.83 -18.20 -10.16
C LEU A 421 -16.57 -17.66 -9.45
N ALA A 422 -16.60 -16.78 -8.43
CA ALA A 422 -17.38 -16.88 -7.21
C ALA A 422 -17.53 -15.50 -6.52
N GLY A 423 -18.52 -14.72 -6.96
CA GLY A 423 -19.35 -13.88 -6.08
C GLY A 423 -20.77 -14.45 -5.91
N GLY A 424 -20.99 -15.67 -6.42
CA GLY A 424 -22.30 -16.32 -6.58
C GLY A 424 -22.57 -17.49 -5.65
N ILE A 425 -21.81 -17.65 -4.56
CA ILE A 425 -22.09 -18.65 -3.51
C ILE A 425 -21.96 -17.98 -2.13
N LEU A 426 -22.75 -16.93 -1.88
CA LEU A 426 -23.15 -16.56 -0.53
C LEU A 426 -24.59 -16.02 -0.42
N LEU A 427 -25.40 -16.20 -1.48
CA LEU A 427 -26.82 -15.79 -1.50
C LEU A 427 -27.80 -16.91 -1.89
N LEU A 428 -27.35 -18.17 -1.91
CA LEU A 428 -28.19 -19.34 -2.21
C LEU A 428 -28.34 -20.33 -1.05
N VAL A 429 -27.78 -20.03 0.13
CA VAL A 429 -28.02 -20.80 1.37
C VAL A 429 -29.00 -20.09 2.32
N THR A 430 -29.35 -18.82 2.06
CA THR A 430 -30.27 -18.06 2.92
C THR A 430 -31.72 -18.00 2.40
N ILE A 431 -32.01 -18.51 1.18
CA ILE A 431 -33.38 -18.55 0.62
C ILE A 431 -34.00 -19.96 0.62
N LEU A 432 -33.23 -21.02 0.93
CA LEU A 432 -33.76 -22.38 1.07
C LEU A 432 -34.12 -22.78 2.52
N CYS A 433 -33.89 -21.91 3.51
CA CYS A 433 -34.29 -22.15 4.92
C CYS A 433 -35.52 -21.35 5.37
N VAL A 434 -36.22 -20.63 4.48
CA VAL A 434 -37.46 -19.89 4.82
C VAL A 434 -38.69 -20.38 4.03
N ALA A 435 -38.54 -21.35 3.12
CA ALA A 435 -39.65 -21.89 2.32
C ALA A 435 -40.13 -23.32 2.70
N VAL A 436 -39.68 -23.90 3.81
CA VAL A 436 -40.20 -25.20 4.32
C VAL A 436 -40.86 -25.08 5.71
N TRP A 437 -41.14 -23.87 6.21
CA TRP A 437 -41.96 -23.68 7.43
C TRP A 437 -43.31 -22.98 7.18
N LYS A 438 -43.87 -23.12 5.98
CA LYS A 438 -45.32 -22.95 5.71
C LYS A 438 -45.72 -23.78 4.49
N ILE A 439 -45.68 -25.10 4.64
CA ILE A 439 -46.62 -26.14 4.17
C ILE A 439 -46.01 -27.46 4.68
N MET A 440 -46.19 -27.66 5.98
CA MET A 440 -46.44 -28.89 6.74
C MET A 440 -46.40 -28.51 8.21
#